data_AF-A0A7X9IJ22-F1
#
_entry.id   AF-A0A7X9IJ22-F1
#
_cell.length_a   1.000
_cell.length_b   1.000
_cell.length_c   1.000
_cell.angle_alpha   90.00
_cell.angle_beta   90.00
_cell.angle_gamma   90.00
#
_symmetry.space_group_name_H-M   'P 1'
#
loop_
_entity.id
_entity.type
_entity.pdbx_description
1 polymer ?
#
loop_
_entity_poly.entity_id
_entity_poly.type
_entity_poly.pdbx_seq_one_letter_code
_entity_poly.pdbx_strand_id
1 'polypeptide(L)' 'SPLAVADWLGQKGIYVWDGNFYAYGVTRRLGLENQGGLVRVGAVHYNTLDEVHRLEEALHQFVSERE' A
#
# COMPACT_ATOMS: atom_id res chain seq x y z
N SER A 1 0.54 -7.62 6.80
CA SER A 1 -0.82 -7.46 6.23
C SER A 1 -0.89 -6.14 5.50
N PRO A 2 -1.88 -5.93 4.61
CA PRO A 2 -2.11 -4.63 3.97
C PRO A 2 -2.21 -3.47 4.96
N LEU A 3 -2.95 -3.65 6.07
CA LEU A 3 -3.02 -2.68 7.17
C LEU A 3 -1.65 -2.31 7.74
N ALA A 4 -0.79 -3.30 8.01
CA ALA A 4 0.54 -3.04 8.57
C ALA A 4 1.44 -2.23 7.61
N VAL A 5 1.29 -2.43 6.29
CA VAL A 5 1.99 -1.63 5.28
C VAL A 5 1.44 -0.20 5.27
N ALA A 6 0.12 -0.04 5.33
CA ALA A 6 -0.52 1.29 5.36
C ALA A 6 -0.12 2.09 6.61
N ASP A 7 -0.13 1.45 7.79
CA ASP A 7 0.31 2.07 9.05
C ASP A 7 1.78 2.51 8.97
N TRP A 8 2.65 1.67 8.43
CA TRP A 8 4.06 1.98 8.24
C TRP A 8 4.28 3.19 7.32
N LEU A 9 3.62 3.21 6.17
CA LEU A 9 3.68 4.32 5.22
C LEU A 9 3.11 5.61 5.83
N GLY A 10 2.01 5.49 6.61
CA GLY A 10 1.39 6.62 7.32
C GLY A 10 2.34 7.30 8.31
N GLN A 11 3.14 6.54 9.06
CA GLN A 11 4.17 7.08 9.97
C GLN A 11 5.26 7.88 9.23
N LYS A 12 5.47 7.61 7.94
CA LYS A 12 6.41 8.33 7.08
C LYS A 12 5.73 9.45 6.26
N GLY A 13 4.46 9.75 6.55
CA GLY A 13 3.68 10.78 5.87
C GLY A 13 3.23 10.40 4.46
N ILE A 14 3.17 9.11 4.14
CA ILE A 14 2.71 8.58 2.85
C ILE A 14 1.34 7.95 3.06
N TYR A 15 0.30 8.58 2.50
CA TYR A 15 -1.08 8.14 2.71
C TYR A 15 -1.52 7.21 1.60
N VAL A 16 -1.97 6.02 1.99
CA VAL A 16 -2.44 4.95 1.11
C VAL A 16 -3.75 4.40 1.63
N TRP A 17 -4.42 3.58 0.82
CA TRP A 17 -5.62 2.86 1.25
C TRP A 17 -5.31 1.37 1.37
N ASP A 18 -5.77 0.72 2.43
CA ASP A 18 -5.77 -0.74 2.58
C ASP A 18 -7.19 -1.34 2.51
N GLY A 19 -7.30 -2.59 2.06
CA GLY A 19 -8.57 -3.31 1.93
C GLY A 19 -8.93 -3.67 0.49
N ASN A 20 -10.22 -3.68 0.17
CA ASN A 20 -10.72 -4.13 -1.13
C ASN A 20 -11.12 -3.01 -2.10
N PHE A 21 -11.16 -1.74 -1.67
CA PHE A 21 -11.49 -0.58 -2.51
C PHE A 21 -12.84 -0.70 -3.25
N TYR A 22 -13.84 -1.35 -2.64
CA TYR A 22 -15.11 -1.73 -3.28
C TYR A 22 -14.98 -2.76 -4.42
N ALA A 23 -13.79 -3.34 -4.63
CA ALA A 23 -13.51 -4.40 -5.60
C ALA A 23 -13.66 -5.81 -5.00
N TYR A 24 -14.69 -6.02 -4.16
CA TYR A 24 -14.94 -7.28 -3.43
C TYR A 24 -14.94 -8.53 -4.32
N GLY A 25 -15.54 -8.46 -5.52
CA GLY A 25 -15.58 -9.60 -6.44
C GLY A 25 -14.19 -10.03 -6.91
N VAL A 26 -13.30 -9.07 -7.13
CA VAL A 26 -11.92 -9.31 -7.58
C VAL A 26 -11.09 -9.89 -6.44
N THR A 27 -11.09 -9.24 -5.27
CA THR A 27 -10.35 -9.71 -4.10
C THR A 27 -10.81 -11.09 -3.63
N ARG A 28 -12.11 -11.40 -3.73
CA ARG A 28 -12.62 -12.75 -3.46
C ARG A 28 -12.12 -13.77 -4.47
N ARG A 29 -12.18 -13.46 -5.78
CA ARG A 29 -11.76 -14.41 -6.82
C ARG A 29 -10.25 -14.67 -6.80
N LEU A 30 -9.46 -13.70 -6.36
CA LEU A 30 -8.01 -13.85 -6.15
C LEU A 30 -7.63 -14.43 -4.78
N GLY A 31 -8.60 -14.72 -3.90
CA GLY A 31 -8.34 -15.26 -2.56
C GLY A 31 -7.71 -14.26 -1.58
N LEU A 32 -7.75 -12.97 -1.89
CA LEU A 32 -7.14 -11.89 -1.11
C LEU A 32 -8.09 -11.29 -0.06
N GLU A 33 -9.41 -11.47 -0.23
CA GLU A 33 -10.41 -10.86 0.67
C GLU A 33 -10.19 -11.23 2.14
N ASN A 34 -10.01 -12.53 2.41
CA ASN A 34 -9.77 -13.03 3.77
C ASN A 34 -8.35 -12.73 4.29
N GLN A 35 -7.47 -12.18 3.44
CA GLN A 35 -6.11 -11.77 3.80
C GLN A 35 -6.01 -10.27 4.11
N GLY A 36 -7.15 -9.56 4.14
CA GLY A 36 -7.21 -8.12 4.34
C GLY A 36 -7.11 -7.30 3.05
N GLY A 37 -7.19 -7.95 1.88
CA GLY A 37 -7.18 -7.28 0.57
C GLY A 37 -5.79 -6.87 0.11
N LEU A 38 -5.64 -5.60 -0.26
CA LEU A 38 -4.49 -5.03 -0.96
C LEU A 38 -4.14 -3.67 -0.35
N VAL A 39 -2.98 -3.12 -0.73
CA VAL A 39 -2.66 -1.70 -0.55
C VAL A 39 -2.75 -1.02 -1.92
N ARG A 40 -3.36 0.17 -1.97
CA ARG A 40 -3.46 0.97 -3.19
C ARG A 40 -2.85 2.34 -2.97
N VAL A 41 -1.92 2.69 -3.87
CA VAL A 41 -1.38 4.03 -4.03
C VAL A 41 -1.93 4.61 -5.33
N GLY A 42 -2.47 5.82 -5.28
CA GLY A 42 -3.01 6.51 -6.45
C GLY A 42 -2.19 7.75 -6.77
N ALA A 43 -1.35 7.67 -7.81
CA ALA A 43 -0.67 8.85 -8.32
C ALA A 43 -1.64 9.75 -9.09
N VAL A 44 -1.42 11.06 -9.03
CA VAL A 44 -2.18 12.11 -9.71
C VAL A 44 -1.24 13.10 -10.37
N HIS A 45 -1.77 13.99 -11.20
CA HIS A 45 -1.00 14.86 -12.10
C HIS A 45 -0.03 15.84 -11.42
N TYR A 46 -0.13 16.02 -10.11
CA TYR A 46 0.78 16.86 -9.32
C TYR A 46 1.80 16.06 -8.52
N ASN A 47 1.80 14.72 -8.60
CA ASN A 47 2.86 13.94 -7.98
C ASN A 47 4.18 14.07 -8.75
N THR A 48 5.29 13.99 -8.03
CA THR A 48 6.64 14.05 -8.61
C THR A 48 7.32 12.69 -8.59
N LEU A 49 8.39 12.54 -9.39
CA LEU A 49 9.23 11.34 -9.34
C LEU A 49 9.92 11.18 -7.98
N ASP A 50 10.27 12.28 -7.32
CA ASP A 50 10.87 12.24 -5.98
C ASP A 50 9.89 11.66 -4.94
N GLU A 51 8.59 11.96 -5.06
CA GLU A 51 7.57 11.34 -4.19
C GLU A 51 7.42 9.84 -4.47
N VAL A 52 7.57 9.41 -5.72
CA VAL A 52 7.56 7.98 -6.10
C VAL A 52 8.78 7.27 -5.53
N HIS A 53 9.98 7.87 -5.64
CA HIS A 53 11.20 7.31 -5.03
C HIS A 53 11.08 7.24 -3.51
N ARG A 54 10.51 8.26 -2.86
CA ARG A 54 10.25 8.23 -1.42
C ARG A 54 9.33 7.09 -1.01
N LEU A 55 8.31 6.77 -1.82
CA LEU A 55 7.45 5.61 -1.61
C LEU A 55 8.23 4.30 -1.76
N GLU A 56 9.04 4.17 -2.81
CA GLU A 56 9.88 2.99 -3.06
C GLU A 56 10.84 2.74 -1.88
N GLU A 57 11.57 3.76 -1.43
CA GLU A 57 12.48 3.68 -0.29
C GLU A 57 11.75 3.24 0.99
N ALA A 58 10.58 3.81 1.27
CA ALA A 58 9.78 3.45 2.42
C ALA A 58 9.30 1.98 2.38
N LEU A 59 8.97 1.47 1.20
CA LEU A 59 8.59 0.06 0.99
C LEU A 59 9.79 -0.88 1.16
N HIS A 60 10.97 -0.53 0.62
CA HIS A 60 12.18 -1.32 0.84
C HIS A 60 12.54 -1.42 2.31
N GLN A 61 12.49 -0.31 3.05
CA GLN A 61 12.72 -0.31 4.50
C GLN A 61 11.75 -1.24 5.23
N PHE A 62 10.45 -1.19 4.88
CA PHE A 62 9.45 -2.09 5.49
C PHE A 62 9.77 -3.56 5.29
N VAL A 63 10.27 -3.93 4.11
CA VAL A 63 10.59 -5.33 3.77
C VAL A 63 11.86 -5.75 4.49
N SER A 64 12.92 -4.94 4.45
CA SER A 64 14.21 -5.26 5.08
C SER A 64 14.13 -5.38 6.61
N GLU A 65 13.26 -4.61 7.29
CA GLU A 65 13.08 -4.72 8.74
C GLU A 65 12.29 -5.97 9.18
N ARG A 66 11.77 -6.74 8.22
CA ARG A 66 10.94 -7.93 8.46
C ARG A 66 11.59 -9.23 8.00
N GLU A 67 12.80 -9.16 7.44
CA GLU A 67 13.70 -10.32 7.25
C GLU A 67 14.48 -10.61 8.53
#